data_AF-A0A7C0XAM0-F1
#
_entry.id   AF-A0A7C0XAM0-F1
#
_cell.length_a   1.000
_cell.length_b   1.000
_cell.length_c   1.000
_cell.angle_alpha   90.00
_cell.angle_beta   90.00
_cell.angle_gamma   90.00
#
_symmetry.space_group_name_H-M   'P 1'
#
loop_
_entity.id
_entity.type
_entity.pdbx_description
1 polymer ?
#
loop_
_entity_poly.entity_id
_entity_poly.type
_entity_poly.pdbx_seq_one_letter_code
_entity_poly.pdbx_strand_id
1 'polypeptide(L)'
;MSRTKVLFLWHMHQPLYRVPGFRRGERMKRFRLPWVFLHSIREYYDMLRIVEEVPGVRVCFNVVPALLEQIQDYTGGEDIRDDFLEVIEKDPDSLTDRDRSFMLRNFFALNYETQIKPYLRFRELYERRGKPFDLDSKVNRFSARDFLDLQVLFLLANFSEVEKERDDFISGLVAKGRDFSVEEKSQLLRKA
;
A
#
# COMPACT_ATOMS: atom_id res chain seq x y z
N MET A 1 -15.98 22.58 -39.00
CA MET A 1 -16.54 21.83 -37.86
C MET A 1 -16.12 22.53 -36.57
N SER A 2 -17.05 22.86 -35.67
CA SER A 2 -16.70 23.34 -34.33
C SER A 2 -16.13 22.17 -33.52
N ARG A 3 -15.07 22.42 -32.76
CA ARG A 3 -14.47 21.41 -31.87
C ARG A 3 -15.15 21.48 -30.50
N THR A 4 -15.59 20.34 -29.97
CA THR A 4 -16.04 20.21 -28.58
C THR A 4 -14.86 20.42 -27.64
N LYS A 5 -15.02 21.30 -26.66
CA LYS A 5 -14.02 21.47 -25.59
C LYS A 5 -14.35 20.49 -24.46
N VAL A 6 -13.36 19.70 -24.07
CA VAL A 6 -13.46 18.73 -22.96
C VAL A 6 -12.43 19.13 -21.91
N LEU A 7 -12.82 19.06 -20.63
CA LEU A 7 -11.93 19.22 -19.48
C LEU A 7 -12.10 17.99 -18.58
N PHE A 8 -11.01 17.30 -18.29
CA PHE A 8 -10.97 16.31 -17.22
C PHE A 8 -10.62 17.03 -15.92
N LEU A 9 -11.51 16.91 -14.92
CA LEU A 9 -11.28 17.37 -13.57
C LEU A 9 -11.17 16.15 -12.66
N TRP A 10 -10.03 16.03 -12.00
CA TRP A 10 -9.73 14.96 -11.07
C TRP A 10 -9.73 15.51 -9.65
N HIS A 11 -10.77 15.13 -8.89
CA HIS A 11 -10.93 15.51 -7.50
C HIS A 11 -10.28 14.45 -6.60
N MET A 12 -9.13 14.78 -6.01
CA MET A 12 -8.37 13.91 -5.13
C MET A 12 -8.67 14.25 -3.67
N HIS A 13 -9.23 13.29 -2.94
CA HIS A 13 -9.65 13.45 -1.56
C HIS A 13 -9.38 12.19 -0.74
N GLN A 14 -8.86 12.39 0.48
CA GLN A 14 -8.91 11.43 1.57
C GLN A 14 -9.47 12.10 2.82
N PRO A 15 -10.28 11.41 3.64
CA PRO A 15 -10.58 11.84 5.00
C PRO A 15 -9.31 12.09 5.83
N LEU A 16 -9.45 12.81 6.93
CA LEU A 16 -8.38 12.97 7.91
C LEU A 16 -8.23 11.65 8.71
N TYR A 17 -7.21 10.86 8.38
CA TYR A 17 -6.85 9.62 9.07
C TYR A 17 -5.79 9.83 10.16
N ARG A 18 -5.05 10.94 10.09
CA ARG A 18 -4.12 11.38 11.13
C ARG A 18 -4.86 11.62 12.45
N VAL A 19 -4.49 10.88 13.49
CA VAL A 19 -4.96 11.08 14.87
C VAL A 19 -3.77 11.37 15.80
N PRO A 20 -4.02 12.04 16.95
CA PRO A 20 -3.00 12.17 17.98
C PRO A 20 -2.54 10.79 18.49
N GLY A 21 -1.24 10.62 18.65
CA GLY A 21 -0.60 9.42 19.20
C GLY A 21 0.48 9.75 20.22
N PHE A 22 0.98 8.72 20.89
CA PHE A 22 2.06 8.83 21.89
C PHE A 22 3.04 7.67 21.76
N ARG A 23 4.35 7.92 21.88
CA ARG A 23 5.40 6.90 22.08
C ARG A 23 6.38 7.43 23.11
N ARG A 24 6.73 6.61 24.11
CA ARG A 24 7.68 6.97 25.18
C ARG A 24 7.38 8.33 25.86
N GLY A 25 6.10 8.71 25.90
CA GLY A 25 5.65 9.98 26.51
C GLY A 25 5.61 11.19 25.57
N GLU A 26 6.10 11.07 24.34
CA GLU A 26 6.13 12.15 23.36
C GLU A 26 4.90 12.11 22.44
N ARG A 27 4.33 13.28 22.16
CA ARG A 27 3.20 13.44 21.23
C ARG A 27 3.70 13.26 19.81
N MET A 28 2.96 12.48 19.04
CA MET A 28 3.25 12.19 17.64
C MET A 28 1.97 12.08 16.83
N LYS A 29 2.11 12.06 15.50
CA LYS A 29 1.02 11.81 14.57
C LYS A 29 0.93 10.30 14.30
N ARG A 30 -0.28 9.74 14.34
CA ARG A 30 -0.51 8.33 14.06
C ARG A 30 -1.60 8.14 13.00
N PHE A 31 -1.30 7.34 12.00
CA PHE A 31 -2.23 6.84 11.00
C PHE A 31 -2.64 5.41 11.38
N ARG A 32 -3.94 5.22 11.59
CA ARG A 32 -4.51 3.89 11.87
C ARG A 32 -4.92 3.15 10.60
N LEU A 33 -5.03 3.89 9.51
CA LEU A 33 -5.42 3.39 8.20
C LEU A 33 -4.43 3.93 7.17
N PRO A 34 -3.98 3.11 6.21
CA PRO A 34 -2.86 3.43 5.35
C PRO A 34 -3.31 4.13 4.07
N TRP A 35 -4.55 4.60 4.00
CA TRP A 35 -5.19 4.96 2.73
C TRP A 35 -4.52 6.15 2.05
N VAL A 36 -4.02 7.12 2.83
CA VAL A 36 -3.22 8.21 2.25
C VAL A 36 -1.95 7.65 1.61
N PHE A 37 -1.20 6.81 2.32
CA PHE A 37 -0.02 6.15 1.76
C PHE A 37 -0.36 5.31 0.51
N LEU A 38 -1.26 4.34 0.62
CA LEU A 38 -1.57 3.39 -0.48
C LEU A 38 -2.09 4.10 -1.73
N HIS A 39 -2.99 5.07 -1.58
CA HIS A 39 -3.48 5.81 -2.74
C HIS A 39 -2.44 6.77 -3.33
N SER A 40 -1.48 7.23 -2.53
CA SER A 40 -0.39 8.09 -3.01
C SER A 40 0.62 7.33 -3.85
N ILE A 41 0.91 6.07 -3.52
CA ILE A 41 1.84 5.21 -4.29
C ILE A 41 1.18 4.48 -5.46
N ARG A 42 -0.11 4.73 -5.69
CA ARG A 42 -0.91 4.11 -6.74
C ARG A 42 -1.72 5.13 -7.51
N GLU A 43 -2.99 5.34 -7.20
CA GLU A 43 -3.90 6.05 -8.10
C GLU A 43 -3.50 7.51 -8.28
N TYR A 44 -3.09 8.19 -7.20
CA TYR A 44 -2.64 9.58 -7.32
C TYR A 44 -1.34 9.69 -8.13
N TYR A 45 -0.44 8.73 -7.99
CA TYR A 45 0.78 8.64 -8.76
C TYR A 45 0.50 8.34 -10.24
N ASP A 46 -0.24 7.27 -10.52
CA ASP A 46 -0.60 6.81 -11.87
C ASP A 46 -1.27 7.90 -12.68
N MET A 47 -2.19 8.67 -12.07
CA MET A 47 -2.86 9.77 -12.75
C MET A 47 -1.89 10.85 -13.24
N LEU A 48 -0.83 11.14 -12.48
CA LEU A 48 0.20 12.09 -12.89
C LEU A 48 1.05 11.51 -14.04
N ARG A 49 1.47 10.24 -13.92
CA ARG A 49 2.29 9.58 -14.93
C ARG A 49 1.58 9.45 -16.28
N ILE A 50 0.29 9.10 -16.27
CA ILE A 50 -0.53 8.98 -17.49
C ILE A 50 -0.63 10.33 -18.21
N VAL A 51 -0.72 11.44 -17.48
CA VAL A 51 -0.78 12.78 -18.10
C VAL A 51 0.53 13.13 -18.81
N GLU A 52 1.67 12.75 -18.24
CA GLU A 52 2.99 12.98 -18.85
C GLU A 52 3.17 12.24 -20.18
N GLU A 53 2.42 11.15 -20.40
CA GLU A 53 2.47 10.35 -21.63
C GLU A 53 1.64 10.93 -22.79
N VAL A 54 0.81 11.94 -22.52
CA VAL A 54 -0.08 12.52 -23.53
C VAL A 54 0.28 14.00 -23.76
N PRO A 55 1.26 14.28 -24.64
CA PRO A 55 1.71 15.65 -24.90
C PRO A 55 0.56 16.60 -25.27
N GLY A 56 0.48 17.72 -24.57
CA GLY A 56 -0.50 18.78 -24.84
C GLY A 56 -1.90 18.52 -24.27
N VAL A 57 -2.13 17.40 -23.56
CA VAL A 57 -3.38 17.22 -22.80
C VAL A 57 -3.48 18.28 -21.70
N ARG A 58 -4.70 18.75 -21.44
CA ARG A 58 -5.00 19.68 -20.36
C ARG A 58 -5.99 19.05 -19.40
N VAL A 59 -5.57 18.88 -18.16
CA VAL A 59 -6.38 18.35 -17.07
C VAL A 59 -6.30 19.29 -15.86
N CYS A 60 -7.28 19.20 -14.96
CA CYS A 60 -7.26 19.92 -13.69
C CYS A 60 -7.23 18.90 -12.54
N PHE A 61 -6.19 18.99 -11.70
CA PHE A 61 -6.13 18.27 -10.44
C PHE A 61 -6.62 19.19 -9.32
N ASN A 62 -7.70 18.80 -8.66
CA ASN A 62 -8.12 19.42 -7.42
C ASN A 62 -7.71 18.52 -6.26
N VAL A 63 -6.68 18.92 -5.52
CA VAL A 63 -6.21 18.21 -4.32
C VAL A 63 -6.77 18.89 -3.09
N VAL A 64 -7.54 18.15 -2.28
CA VAL A 64 -8.13 18.69 -1.04
C VAL A 64 -7.02 18.97 0.00
N PRO A 65 -7.04 20.11 0.72
CA PRO A 65 -5.98 20.46 1.67
C PRO A 65 -5.65 19.38 2.70
N ALA A 66 -6.67 18.71 3.26
CA ALA A 66 -6.47 17.63 4.22
C ALA A 66 -5.72 16.42 3.63
N LEU A 67 -5.86 16.14 2.33
CA LEU A 67 -5.04 15.13 1.66
C LEU A 67 -3.60 15.61 1.51
N LEU A 68 -3.40 16.85 1.04
CA LEU A 68 -2.06 17.41 0.84
C LEU A 68 -1.25 17.43 2.14
N GLU A 69 -1.85 17.87 3.25
CA GLU A 69 -1.18 17.86 4.56
C GLU A 69 -0.77 16.45 5.00
N GLN A 70 -1.62 15.44 4.76
CA GLN A 70 -1.30 14.07 5.15
C GLN A 70 -0.25 13.44 4.24
N ILE A 71 -0.19 13.80 2.95
CA ILE A 71 0.94 13.40 2.08
C ILE A 71 2.23 14.06 2.58
N GLN A 72 2.17 15.35 2.92
CA GLN A 72 3.31 16.08 3.46
C GLN A 72 3.82 15.46 4.76
N ASP A 73 2.91 14.97 5.63
CA ASP A 73 3.30 14.19 6.80
C ASP A 73 4.23 13.03 6.38
N TYR A 74 3.82 12.12 5.49
CA TYR A 74 4.65 10.98 5.07
C TYR A 74 6.01 11.39 4.47
N THR A 75 6.11 12.56 3.83
CA THR A 75 7.36 13.04 3.19
C THR A 75 8.25 13.91 4.08
N GLY A 76 7.67 14.52 5.12
CA GLY A 76 8.29 15.63 5.86
C GLY A 76 9.26 15.22 6.96
N GLY A 77 9.42 13.92 7.21
CA GLY A 77 10.31 13.40 8.24
C GLY A 77 9.88 13.70 9.68
N GLU A 78 8.62 14.09 9.90
CA GLU A 78 8.07 14.14 11.26
C GLU A 78 7.96 12.73 11.84
N ASP A 79 7.97 12.59 13.18
CA ASP A 79 7.73 11.33 13.89
C ASP A 79 6.29 10.85 13.66
N ILE A 80 6.07 10.27 12.49
CA ILE A 80 4.80 9.72 12.06
C ILE A 80 4.85 8.22 12.15
N ARG A 81 3.71 7.68 12.55
CA ARG A 81 3.51 6.26 12.75
C ARG A 81 2.34 5.81 11.91
N ASP A 82 2.55 4.84 11.05
CA ASP A 82 1.46 4.17 10.34
C ASP A 82 1.42 2.70 10.78
N ASP A 83 0.27 2.29 11.32
CA ASP A 83 0.09 0.94 11.87
C ASP A 83 0.33 -0.17 10.84
N PHE A 84 0.10 0.08 9.55
CA PHE A 84 0.39 -0.86 8.49
C PHE A 84 1.87 -0.83 8.13
N LEU A 85 2.46 0.35 7.91
CA LEU A 85 3.88 0.46 7.56
C LEU A 85 4.78 -0.15 8.63
N GLU A 86 4.48 0.06 9.92
CA GLU A 86 5.23 -0.58 11.01
C GLU A 86 5.27 -2.11 10.88
N VAL A 87 4.14 -2.70 10.53
CA VAL A 87 4.04 -4.16 10.40
C VAL A 87 4.64 -4.64 9.09
N ILE A 88 4.59 -3.84 8.02
CA ILE A 88 5.25 -4.13 6.74
C ILE A 88 6.78 -4.08 6.89
N GLU A 89 7.31 -3.11 7.64
CA GLU A 89 8.75 -2.92 7.82
C GLU A 89 9.40 -4.02 8.68
N LYS A 90 8.71 -4.47 9.74
CA LYS A 90 9.23 -5.48 10.68
C LYS A 90 9.79 -6.73 9.98
N ASP A 91 10.90 -7.22 10.52
CA ASP A 91 11.44 -8.53 10.14
C ASP A 91 10.35 -9.61 10.39
N PRO A 92 10.03 -10.46 9.40
CA PRO A 92 9.04 -11.53 9.56
C PRO A 92 9.28 -12.45 10.77
N ASP A 93 10.53 -12.67 11.16
CA ASP A 93 10.90 -13.48 12.34
C ASP A 93 10.66 -12.74 13.66
N SER A 94 10.61 -11.41 13.63
CA SER A 94 10.32 -10.56 14.80
C SER A 94 8.83 -10.26 15.00
N LEU A 95 7.97 -10.66 14.07
CA LEU A 95 6.52 -10.41 14.14
C LEU A 95 5.91 -11.12 15.35
N THR A 96 5.26 -10.35 16.21
CA THR A 96 4.46 -10.90 17.31
C THR A 96 3.17 -11.54 16.78
N ASP A 97 2.53 -12.40 17.56
CA ASP A 97 1.21 -12.96 17.19
C ASP A 97 0.17 -11.86 16.93
N ARG A 98 0.27 -10.73 17.63
CA ARG A 98 -0.58 -9.56 17.39
C ARG A 98 -0.33 -8.95 16.00
N ASP A 99 0.94 -8.82 15.61
CA ASP A 99 1.30 -8.31 14.27
C ASP A 99 0.80 -9.28 13.18
N ARG A 100 1.01 -10.58 13.39
CA ARG A 100 0.57 -11.64 12.47
C ARG A 100 -0.96 -11.63 12.30
N SER A 101 -1.71 -11.57 13.39
CA SER A 101 -3.17 -11.44 13.36
C SER A 101 -3.63 -10.14 12.70
N PHE A 102 -2.91 -9.04 12.93
CA PHE A 102 -3.18 -7.77 12.25
C PHE A 102 -3.03 -7.90 10.73
N MET A 103 -1.96 -8.54 10.25
CA MET A 103 -1.75 -8.77 8.81
C MET A 103 -2.85 -9.66 8.22
N LEU A 104 -3.15 -10.80 8.85
CA LEU A 104 -4.18 -11.72 8.38
C LEU A 104 -5.58 -11.10 8.36
N ARG A 105 -5.82 -10.08 9.20
CA ARG A 105 -7.07 -9.31 9.21
C ARG A 105 -7.11 -8.27 8.11
N ASN A 106 -6.04 -7.47 7.99
CA ASN A 106 -6.10 -6.20 7.28
C ASN A 106 -5.47 -6.27 5.89
N PHE A 107 -4.46 -7.10 5.64
CA PHE A 107 -3.76 -7.10 4.35
C PHE A 107 -4.60 -7.77 3.25
N PHE A 108 -5.64 -8.50 3.63
CA PHE A 108 -6.63 -9.06 2.71
C PHE A 108 -7.89 -8.20 2.57
N ALA A 109 -7.94 -7.01 3.18
CA ALA A 109 -9.04 -6.06 3.01
C ALA A 109 -8.95 -5.30 1.67
N LEU A 110 -8.70 -6.05 0.59
CA LEU A 110 -8.52 -5.58 -0.78
C LEU A 110 -9.55 -6.25 -1.70
N ASN A 111 -9.72 -5.71 -2.90
CA ASN A 111 -10.61 -6.34 -3.87
C ASN A 111 -10.08 -7.73 -4.28
N TYR A 112 -10.92 -8.76 -4.10
CA TYR A 112 -10.50 -10.12 -4.39
C TYR A 112 -10.15 -10.33 -5.88
N GLU A 113 -11.01 -9.86 -6.79
CA GLU A 113 -10.87 -10.12 -8.23
C GLU A 113 -9.69 -9.35 -8.84
N THR A 114 -9.48 -8.09 -8.43
CA THR A 114 -8.52 -7.21 -9.09
C THR A 114 -7.19 -7.05 -8.35
N GLN A 115 -7.11 -7.38 -7.05
CA GLN A 115 -5.89 -7.17 -6.26
C GLN A 115 -5.34 -8.44 -5.62
N ILE A 116 -6.18 -9.43 -5.28
CA ILE A 116 -5.72 -10.65 -4.61
C ILE A 116 -5.53 -11.79 -5.62
N LYS A 117 -6.60 -12.12 -6.36
CA LYS A 117 -6.65 -13.24 -7.31
C LYS A 117 -5.57 -13.19 -8.41
N PRO A 118 -5.14 -12.02 -8.94
CA PRO A 118 -4.09 -11.97 -9.96
C PRO A 118 -2.74 -12.52 -9.48
N TYR A 119 -2.45 -12.42 -8.18
CA TYR A 119 -1.22 -12.93 -7.60
C TYR A 119 -1.47 -14.32 -7.01
N LEU A 120 -0.98 -15.37 -7.68
CA LEU A 120 -1.23 -16.78 -7.30
C LEU A 120 -0.94 -17.04 -5.81
N ARG A 121 0.21 -16.54 -5.33
CA ARG A 121 0.63 -16.69 -3.94
C ARG A 121 -0.25 -15.90 -2.97
N PHE A 122 -0.71 -14.71 -3.36
CA PHE A 122 -1.57 -13.89 -2.51
C PHE A 122 -2.93 -14.56 -2.32
N ARG A 123 -3.47 -15.11 -3.42
CA ARG A 123 -4.68 -15.95 -3.39
C ARG A 123 -4.51 -17.19 -2.51
N GLU A 124 -3.39 -17.90 -2.62
CA GLU A 124 -3.09 -19.07 -1.77
C GLU A 124 -3.13 -18.71 -0.28
N LEU A 125 -2.46 -17.61 0.10
CA LEU A 125 -2.44 -17.14 1.50
C LEU A 125 -3.84 -16.67 1.95
N TYR A 126 -4.60 -16.02 1.08
CA TYR A 126 -5.98 -15.59 1.33
C TYR A 126 -6.90 -16.79 1.63
N GLU A 127 -6.83 -17.82 0.79
CA GLU A 127 -7.60 -19.06 0.90
C GLU A 127 -7.22 -19.83 2.16
N ARG A 128 -5.91 -19.97 2.43
CA ARG A 128 -5.37 -20.63 3.64
C ARG A 128 -5.84 -19.95 4.93
N ARG A 129 -5.91 -18.61 4.95
CA ARG A 129 -6.46 -17.85 6.09
C ARG A 129 -7.96 -18.16 6.28
N GLY A 130 -8.69 -18.35 5.18
CA GLY A 130 -10.13 -18.61 5.21
C GLY A 130 -10.90 -17.45 5.83
N LYS A 131 -12.04 -17.70 6.49
CA LYS A 131 -12.84 -16.61 7.09
C LYS A 131 -12.05 -15.77 8.11
N PRO A 132 -12.27 -14.46 8.24
CA PRO A 132 -11.52 -13.56 9.13
C PRO A 132 -11.94 -13.66 10.62
N PHE A 133 -12.20 -14.88 11.08
CA PHE A 133 -12.51 -15.23 12.47
C PHE A 133 -11.36 -16.02 13.08
N ASP A 134 -11.22 -15.93 14.41
CA ASP A 134 -10.25 -16.67 15.22
C ASP A 134 -8.81 -16.56 14.71
N LEU A 135 -8.44 -15.39 14.18
CA LEU A 135 -7.14 -15.17 13.52
C LEU A 135 -5.96 -15.46 14.45
N ASP A 136 -6.09 -15.18 15.74
CA ASP A 136 -5.05 -15.46 16.76
C ASP A 136 -4.73 -16.96 16.84
N SER A 137 -5.71 -17.84 16.61
CA SER A 137 -5.48 -19.29 16.56
C SER A 137 -4.86 -19.76 15.23
N LYS A 138 -4.97 -18.92 14.18
CA LYS A 138 -4.53 -19.24 12.81
C LYS A 138 -3.13 -18.78 12.52
N VAL A 139 -2.57 -17.83 13.27
CA VAL A 139 -1.21 -17.31 13.03
C VAL A 139 -0.16 -18.43 12.98
N ASN A 140 -0.31 -19.46 13.84
CA ASN A 140 0.58 -20.63 13.90
C ASN A 140 0.52 -21.53 12.67
N ARG A 141 -0.48 -21.32 11.79
CA ARG A 141 -0.57 -22.02 10.50
C ARG A 141 0.29 -21.35 9.44
N PHE A 142 0.91 -20.21 9.70
CA PHE A 142 1.72 -19.45 8.75
C PHE A 142 3.15 -19.37 9.26
N SER A 143 4.11 -19.59 8.37
CA SER A 143 5.54 -19.42 8.62
C SER A 143 5.95 -17.96 8.50
N ALA A 144 7.14 -17.61 9.00
CA ALA A 144 7.73 -16.29 8.78
C ALA A 144 7.81 -15.93 7.28
N ARG A 145 8.15 -16.92 6.43
CA ARG A 145 8.18 -16.75 4.97
C ARG A 145 6.80 -16.46 4.38
N ASP A 146 5.74 -17.06 4.90
CA ASP A 146 4.36 -16.74 4.48
C ASP A 146 4.01 -15.27 4.80
N PHE A 147 4.47 -14.76 5.96
CA PHE A 147 4.26 -13.36 6.33
C PHE A 147 5.12 -12.41 5.51
N LEU A 148 6.37 -12.77 5.18
CA LEU A 148 7.21 -11.99 4.28
C LEU A 148 6.55 -11.84 2.90
N ASP A 149 6.07 -12.95 2.34
CA ASP A 149 5.32 -12.91 1.08
C ASP A 149 4.08 -12.02 1.21
N LEU A 150 3.34 -12.10 2.31
CA LEU A 150 2.17 -11.27 2.56
C LEU A 150 2.51 -9.78 2.66
N GLN A 151 3.63 -9.39 3.28
CA GLN A 151 4.10 -7.99 3.33
C GLN A 151 4.35 -7.46 1.92
N VAL A 152 5.09 -8.20 1.10
CA VAL A 152 5.46 -7.78 -0.26
C VAL A 152 4.25 -7.77 -1.19
N LEU A 153 3.41 -8.81 -1.15
CA LEU A 153 2.24 -8.91 -2.01
C LEU A 153 1.18 -7.84 -1.67
N PHE A 154 1.04 -7.47 -0.40
CA PHE A 154 0.16 -6.37 -0.01
C PHE A 154 0.61 -5.03 -0.61
N LEU A 155 1.92 -4.75 -0.58
CA LEU A 155 2.49 -3.57 -1.23
C LEU A 155 2.30 -3.64 -2.75
N LEU A 156 2.71 -4.74 -3.40
CA LEU A 156 2.58 -4.89 -4.86
C LEU A 156 1.13 -4.74 -5.34
N ALA A 157 0.17 -5.31 -4.63
CA ALA A 157 -1.24 -5.20 -4.98
C ALA A 157 -1.82 -3.78 -4.84
N ASN A 158 -1.13 -2.89 -4.13
CA ASN A 158 -1.45 -1.49 -3.97
C ASN A 158 -0.38 -0.56 -4.55
N PHE A 159 0.53 -1.07 -5.38
CA PHE A 159 1.54 -0.25 -6.04
C PHE A 159 1.01 0.23 -7.39
N SER A 160 1.48 1.38 -7.84
CA SER A 160 1.29 1.95 -9.20
C SER A 160 1.36 0.86 -10.28
N GLU A 161 0.33 0.79 -11.13
CA GLU A 161 0.35 -0.13 -12.27
C GLU A 161 1.35 0.34 -13.33
N VAL A 162 1.52 1.66 -13.47
CA VAL A 162 2.51 2.26 -14.39
C VAL A 162 3.93 1.85 -13.99
N GLU A 163 4.27 1.86 -12.71
CA GLU A 163 5.61 1.46 -12.25
C GLU A 163 5.83 -0.04 -12.30
N LYS A 164 4.78 -0.88 -12.17
CA LYS A 164 4.91 -2.32 -12.45
C LYS A 164 5.27 -2.63 -13.90
N GLU A 165 4.89 -1.76 -14.83
CA GLU A 165 5.25 -1.88 -16.25
C GLU A 165 6.64 -1.32 -16.57
N ARG A 166 7.11 -0.33 -15.80
CA ARG A 166 8.29 0.49 -16.15
C ARG A 166 9.54 0.23 -15.32
N ASP A 167 9.36 -0.13 -14.06
CA ASP A 167 10.48 -0.36 -13.15
C ASP A 167 10.85 -1.85 -13.18
N ASP A 168 12.03 -2.15 -13.73
CA ASP A 168 12.52 -3.53 -13.90
C ASP A 168 12.52 -4.32 -12.58
N PHE A 169 12.78 -3.66 -11.46
CA PHE A 169 12.78 -4.31 -10.16
C PHE A 169 11.36 -4.66 -9.72
N ILE A 170 10.41 -3.71 -9.80
CA ILE A 170 9.01 -3.98 -9.43
C ILE A 170 8.40 -5.03 -10.36
N SER A 171 8.61 -4.90 -11.68
CA SER A 171 8.19 -5.88 -12.68
C SER A 171 8.76 -7.27 -12.38
N GLY A 172 10.05 -7.34 -12.03
CA GLY A 172 10.72 -8.56 -11.59
C GLY A 172 10.07 -9.20 -10.36
N LEU A 173 9.64 -8.42 -9.37
CA LEU A 173 8.91 -8.93 -8.21
C LEU A 173 7.52 -9.47 -8.58
N VAL A 174 6.80 -8.79 -9.48
CA VAL A 174 5.51 -9.26 -9.99
C VAL A 174 5.68 -10.60 -10.70
N ALA A 175 6.70 -10.74 -11.56
CA ALA A 175 7.00 -11.97 -12.27
C ALA A 175 7.44 -13.10 -11.32
N LYS A 176 8.22 -12.78 -10.28
CA LYS A 176 8.65 -13.72 -9.24
C LYS A 176 7.47 -14.26 -8.44
N GLY A 177 6.54 -13.40 -8.03
CA GLY A 177 5.23 -13.73 -7.47
C GLY A 177 5.20 -14.41 -6.09
N ARG A 178 6.33 -14.93 -5.58
CA ARG A 178 6.44 -15.61 -4.27
C ARG A 178 7.90 -15.67 -3.81
N ASP A 179 8.11 -16.16 -2.58
CA ASP A 179 9.42 -16.49 -2.05
C ASP A 179 10.36 -15.27 -2.03
N PHE A 180 9.81 -14.13 -1.61
CA PHE A 180 10.50 -12.85 -1.56
C PHE A 180 11.57 -12.82 -0.45
N SER A 181 12.54 -11.91 -0.58
CA SER A 181 13.57 -11.67 0.42
C SER A 181 13.30 -10.40 1.25
N VAL A 182 13.95 -10.28 2.41
CA VAL A 182 13.85 -9.09 3.27
C VAL A 182 14.46 -7.87 2.57
N GLU A 183 15.50 -8.08 1.77
CA GLU A 183 16.15 -7.05 0.96
C GLU A 183 15.21 -6.56 -0.15
N GLU A 184 14.51 -7.47 -0.85
CA GLU A 184 13.51 -7.13 -1.86
C GLU A 184 12.36 -6.33 -1.26
N LYS A 185 11.84 -6.74 -0.09
CA LYS A 185 10.83 -5.98 0.65
C LYS A 185 11.30 -4.57 0.97
N SER A 186 12.53 -4.46 1.49
CA SER A 186 13.12 -3.16 1.87
C SER A 186 13.36 -2.27 0.65
N GLN A 187 13.72 -2.84 -0.49
CA GLN A 187 13.89 -2.11 -1.74
C GLN A 187 12.55 -1.66 -2.34
N LEU A 188 11.50 -2.50 -2.27
CA LEU A 188 10.15 -2.11 -2.67
C LEU A 188 9.62 -0.96 -1.81
N LEU A 189 9.83 -1.01 -0.49
CA LEU A 189 9.45 0.07 0.43
C LEU A 189 10.14 1.40 0.11
N ARG A 190 11.42 1.38 -0.29
CA ARG A 190 12.13 2.62 -0.68
C ARG A 190 11.62 3.23 -1.98
N LYS A 191 10.90 2.46 -2.80
CA LYS A 191 10.27 2.94 -4.03
C LYS A 191 8.84 3.46 -3.78
N ALA A 192 8.23 3.09 -2.65
CA ALA A 192 6.95 3.60 -2.19
C ALA A 192 7.13 5.00 -1.58
#